data_AF-A0A957X878-F1
#
_entry.id   AF-A0A957X878-F1
#
_cell.length_a   1.000
_cell.length_b   1.000
_cell.length_c   1.000
_cell.angle_alpha   90.00
_cell.angle_beta   90.00
_cell.angle_gamma   90.00
#
_symmetry.space_group_name_H-M   'P 1'
#
loop_
_entity.id
_entity.type
_entity.pdbx_description
1 polymer ?
#
loop_
_entity_poly.entity_id
_entity_poly.type
_entity_poly.pdbx_seq_one_letter_code
_entity_poly.pdbx_strand_id
1 'polypeptide(L)'
;IGCGACVAACPNGSAMLFTAAKIGHLNSLPQGKTERLDRAVNMARQHDAEGFGNCTNIRECEAACPKEISIDFIAQFNRDLIAGTLAGAGRK
;
A
#
# COMPACT_ATOMS: atom_id res chain seq x y z
N ILE A 1 8.68 2.92 -9.98
CA ILE A 1 9.25 1.64 -10.42
C ILE A 1 8.18 0.75 -11.04
N GLY A 2 6.92 0.74 -10.57
CA GLY A 2 5.75 0.39 -11.40
C GLY A 2 5.77 -1.00 -12.04
N CYS A 3 6.66 -1.89 -11.59
CA CYS A 3 7.04 -3.09 -12.34
C CYS A 3 6.14 -4.30 -12.05
N GLY A 4 5.28 -4.23 -11.02
CA GLY A 4 4.32 -5.29 -10.71
C GLY A 4 4.91 -6.61 -10.20
N ALA A 5 6.24 -6.74 -10.06
CA ALA A 5 6.90 -7.99 -9.64
C ALA A 5 6.35 -8.54 -8.32
N CYS A 6 6.08 -7.66 -7.35
CA CYS A 6 5.49 -8.05 -6.07
C CYS A 6 4.04 -8.55 -6.16
N VAL A 7 3.28 -8.10 -7.17
CA VAL A 7 1.90 -8.56 -7.43
C VAL A 7 1.92 -9.94 -8.07
N ALA A 8 2.80 -10.14 -9.05
CA ALA A 8 2.96 -11.40 -9.76
C ALA A 8 3.52 -12.52 -8.86
N ALA A 9 4.39 -12.18 -7.90
CA ALA A 9 4.97 -13.15 -6.97
C ALA A 9 4.03 -13.54 -5.82
N CYS A 10 3.00 -12.74 -5.52
CA CYS A 10 2.13 -13.02 -4.38
C CYS A 10 1.17 -14.19 -4.71
N PRO A 11 1.14 -15.28 -3.91
CA PRO A 11 0.19 -16.38 -4.12
C PRO A 11 -1.29 -15.96 -4.06
N ASN A 12 -1.59 -14.89 -3.33
CA ASN A 12 -2.94 -14.33 -3.23
C ASN A 12 -3.24 -13.32 -4.35
N GLY A 13 -2.28 -13.00 -5.22
CA GLY A 13 -2.39 -11.90 -6.18
C GLY A 13 -2.57 -10.53 -5.50
N SER A 14 -1.97 -10.34 -4.33
CA SER A 14 -2.12 -9.10 -3.55
C SER A 14 -1.23 -7.98 -4.10
N ALA A 15 -1.81 -6.80 -4.32
CA ALA A 15 -1.08 -5.59 -4.70
C ALA A 15 -0.68 -4.71 -3.50
N MET A 16 -0.68 -5.28 -2.29
CA MET A 16 -0.43 -4.54 -1.05
C MET A 16 0.96 -3.89 -1.01
N LEU A 17 2.04 -4.61 -1.34
CA LEU A 17 3.38 -4.00 -1.35
C LEU A 17 3.51 -2.92 -2.42
N PHE A 18 2.94 -3.15 -3.61
CA PHE A 18 2.95 -2.19 -4.71
C PHE A 18 2.29 -0.86 -4.29
N THR A 19 1.09 -0.97 -3.72
CA THR A 19 0.28 0.16 -3.27
C THR A 19 0.94 0.87 -2.09
N ALA A 20 1.36 0.10 -1.08
CA ALA A 20 1.99 0.62 0.13
C ALA A 20 3.31 1.36 -0.18
N ALA A 21 4.14 0.84 -1.08
CA ALA A 21 5.38 1.49 -1.49
C ALA A 21 5.12 2.85 -2.15
N LYS A 22 4.10 2.94 -3.01
CA LYS A 22 3.73 4.19 -3.67
C LYS A 22 3.17 5.21 -2.68
N ILE A 23 2.34 4.75 -1.74
CA ILE A 23 1.78 5.59 -0.67
C ILE A 23 2.90 6.10 0.24
N GLY A 24 3.79 5.22 0.71
CA GLY A 24 4.92 5.61 1.56
C GLY A 24 5.83 6.63 0.89
N HIS A 25 6.13 6.44 -0.40
CA HIS A 25 6.85 7.44 -1.19
C HIS A 25 6.15 8.81 -1.18
N LEU A 26 4.86 8.86 -1.52
CA LEU A 26 4.12 10.13 -1.56
C LEU A 26 3.98 10.75 -0.16
N ASN A 27 3.74 9.94 0.87
CA ASN A 27 3.59 10.38 2.26
C ASN A 27 4.89 10.95 2.85
N SER A 28 6.06 10.56 2.32
CA SER A 28 7.36 11.09 2.73
C SER A 28 7.59 12.54 2.29
N LEU A 29 6.91 12.98 1.24
CA LEU A 29 7.05 14.32 0.69
C LEU A 29 6.29 15.33 1.56
N PRO A 30 6.81 16.56 1.78
CA PRO A 30 6.12 17.59 2.56
C PRO A 30 4.68 17.84 2.10
N GLN A 31 4.47 17.92 0.79
CA GLN A 31 3.16 18.09 0.16
C GLN A 31 2.22 16.90 0.35
N GLY A 32 2.76 15.69 0.54
CA GLY A 32 1.96 14.48 0.68
C GLY A 32 1.45 14.23 2.09
N LYS A 33 1.94 14.96 3.09
CA LYS A 33 1.59 14.78 4.52
C LYS A 33 0.11 15.11 4.80
N THR A 34 -0.44 16.15 4.17
CA THR A 34 -1.83 16.60 4.36
C THR A 34 -2.84 15.57 3.86
N GLU A 35 -2.52 14.91 2.76
CA GLU A 35 -3.38 13.89 2.13
C GLU A 35 -3.07 12.46 2.60
N ARG A 36 -2.13 12.27 3.54
CA ARG A 36 -1.62 10.95 3.93
C ARG A 36 -2.73 9.96 4.28
N LEU A 37 -3.68 10.38 5.12
CA LEU A 37 -4.79 9.54 5.58
C LEU A 37 -5.86 9.35 4.49
N ASP A 38 -6.22 10.43 3.80
CA ASP A 38 -7.18 10.38 2.68
C ASP A 38 -6.67 9.43 1.59
N ARG A 39 -5.38 9.53 1.25
CA ARG A 39 -4.70 8.67 0.28
C ARG A 39 -4.69 7.21 0.71
N ALA A 40 -4.40 6.90 1.98
CA ALA A 40 -4.39 5.53 2.45
C ALA A 40 -5.78 4.88 2.31
N VAL A 41 -6.83 5.59 2.72
CA VAL A 41 -8.21 5.11 2.61
C VAL A 41 -8.64 4.98 1.14
N ASN A 42 -8.40 6.00 0.31
CA ASN A 42 -8.82 5.99 -1.08
C ASN A 42 -8.08 4.92 -1.91
N MET A 43 -6.78 4.74 -1.66
CA MET A 43 -6.01 3.69 -2.33
C MET A 43 -6.36 2.29 -1.85
N ALA A 44 -6.75 2.11 -0.57
CA ALA A 44 -7.28 0.82 -0.10
C ALA A 44 -8.59 0.47 -0.83
N ARG A 45 -9.50 1.44 -0.94
CA ARG A 45 -10.75 1.25 -1.70
C ARG A 45 -10.50 0.92 -3.17
N GLN A 46 -9.53 1.59 -3.79
CA GLN A 46 -9.15 1.30 -5.17
C GLN A 46 -8.53 -0.10 -5.31
N HIS A 47 -7.65 -0.50 -4.39
CA HIS A 47 -7.08 -1.84 -4.35
C HIS A 47 -8.18 -2.91 -4.30
N ASP A 48 -9.19 -2.70 -3.46
CA ASP A 48 -10.30 -3.65 -3.32
C ASP A 48 -11.24 -3.62 -4.54
N ALA A 49 -11.48 -2.43 -5.12
CA ALA A 49 -12.29 -2.28 -6.33
C ALA A 49 -11.67 -2.93 -7.57
N GLU A 50 -10.33 -2.99 -7.64
CA GLU A 50 -9.59 -3.69 -8.69
C GLU A 50 -9.55 -5.21 -8.47
N GLY A 51 -10.05 -5.71 -7.33
CA GLY A 51 -10.18 -7.13 -7.05
C GLY A 51 -8.86 -7.80 -6.65
N PHE A 52 -7.86 -7.04 -6.18
CA PHE A 52 -6.62 -7.62 -5.67
C PHE A 52 -6.85 -8.41 -4.39
N GLY A 53 -6.06 -9.48 -4.21
CA GLY A 53 -6.16 -10.32 -3.03
C GLY A 53 -5.60 -9.66 -1.77
N ASN A 54 -5.99 -10.21 -0.62
CA ASN A 54 -5.54 -9.74 0.68
C ASN A 54 -4.13 -10.22 1.03
N CYS A 55 -3.37 -9.40 1.77
CA CYS A 55 -2.06 -9.79 2.29
C CYS A 55 -2.22 -10.72 3.49
N THR A 56 -1.54 -11.88 3.47
CA THR A 56 -1.47 -12.85 4.58
C THR A 56 -0.05 -13.00 5.15
N ASN A 57 0.84 -12.01 4.90
CA ASN A 57 2.22 -11.96 5.39
C ASN A 57 3.13 -13.10 4.92
N ILE A 58 2.99 -13.55 3.67
CA ILE A 58 3.87 -14.57 3.06
C ILE A 58 5.28 -14.04 2.79
N ARG A 59 5.40 -12.73 2.50
CA ARG A 59 6.68 -11.99 2.25
C ARG A 59 7.42 -12.31 0.94
N GLU A 60 6.83 -13.09 0.03
CA GLU A 60 7.38 -13.28 -1.34
C GLU A 60 7.55 -11.96 -2.10
N CYS A 61 6.69 -10.98 -1.84
CA CYS A 61 6.71 -9.69 -2.50
C CYS A 61 7.99 -8.88 -2.23
N GLU A 62 8.62 -9.05 -1.08
CA GLU A 62 9.89 -8.42 -0.70
C GLU A 62 11.06 -9.08 -1.41
N ALA A 63 11.09 -10.43 -1.40
CA ALA A 63 12.12 -11.22 -2.07
C ALA A 63 12.12 -11.02 -3.59
N ALA A 64 10.93 -10.89 -4.20
CA ALA A 64 10.79 -10.67 -5.64
C ALA A 64 11.06 -9.21 -6.07
N CYS A 65 11.22 -8.28 -5.13
CA CYS A 65 11.36 -6.87 -5.48
C CYS A 65 12.78 -6.56 -6.02
N PRO A 66 12.94 -6.12 -7.29
CA PRO A 66 14.26 -5.80 -7.86
C PRO A 66 14.89 -4.54 -7.27
N LYS A 67 14.21 -3.90 -6.33
CA LYS A 67 14.58 -2.64 -5.68
C LYS A 67 14.53 -2.75 -4.16
N GLU A 68 14.44 -3.98 -3.66
CA GLU A 68 14.59 -4.30 -2.23
C GLU A 68 13.64 -3.47 -1.35
N ILE A 69 12.40 -3.30 -1.81
CA ILE A 69 11.38 -2.58 -1.04
C ILE A 69 10.89 -3.50 0.08
N SER A 70 11.16 -3.09 1.32
CA SER A 70 10.74 -3.80 2.53
C SER A 70 9.21 -3.83 2.70
N ILE A 71 8.71 -4.91 3.31
CA ILE A 71 7.33 -5.03 3.78
C ILE A 71 6.95 -4.00 4.85
N ASP A 72 7.91 -3.27 5.43
CA ASP A 72 7.64 -2.19 6.41
C ASP A 72 6.73 -1.11 5.85
N PHE A 73 6.75 -0.90 4.53
CA PHE A 73 5.80 -0.02 3.85
C PHE A 73 4.36 -0.49 4.01
N ILE A 74 4.11 -1.81 3.96
CA ILE A 74 2.77 -2.39 4.23
C ILE A 74 2.36 -2.10 5.67
N ALA A 75 3.29 -2.26 6.63
CA ALA A 75 3.01 -1.94 8.03
C ALA A 75 2.69 -0.44 8.22
N GLN A 76 3.41 0.45 7.54
CA GLN A 76 3.13 1.89 7.54
C GLN A 76 1.77 2.20 6.92
N PHE A 77 1.47 1.62 5.77
CA PHE A 77 0.18 1.76 5.09
C PHE A 77 -0.98 1.31 5.98
N ASN A 78 -0.87 0.16 6.63
CA ASN A 78 -1.92 -0.36 7.51
C ASN A 78 -2.16 0.58 8.71
N ARG A 79 -1.11 1.17 9.29
CA ARG A 79 -1.26 2.19 10.34
C ARG A 79 -2.01 3.43 9.83
N ASP A 80 -1.67 3.88 8.62
CA ASP A 80 -2.31 5.04 7.99
C ASP A 80 -3.77 4.76 7.64
N LEU A 81 -4.07 3.55 7.17
CA LEU A 81 -5.42 3.10 6.85
C LEU A 81 -6.30 3.04 8.11
N ILE A 82 -5.79 2.47 9.21
CA ILE A 82 -6.52 2.43 10.49
C ILE A 82 -6.76 3.84 11.01
N ALA A 83 -5.71 4.67 11.06
CA ALA A 83 -5.83 6.06 11.51
C ALA A 83 -6.80 6.88 10.64
N GLY A 84 -6.73 6.71 9.31
CA GLY A 84 -7.62 7.38 8.36
C GLY A 84 -9.06 6.93 8.50
N THR A 85 -9.30 5.63 8.68
CA THR A 85 -10.65 5.08 8.88
C THR A 85 -11.27 5.63 10.16
N LEU A 86 -10.51 5.66 11.26
CA LEU A 86 -10.98 6.21 12.54
C LEU A 86 -11.21 7.73 12.49
N ALA A 87 -10.40 8.46 11.73
CA ALA A 87 -10.54 9.91 11.55
C ALA A 87 -11.63 10.30 10.52
N GLY A 88 -12.28 9.33 9.86
CA GLY A 88 -13.23 9.59 8.78
C GLY A 88 -12.58 10.25 7.55
N ALA A 89 -11.34 9.87 7.24
CA ALA A 89 -10.63 10.26 6.02
C ALA A 89 -11.18 9.51 4.78
N GLY A 90 -10.81 9.96 3.58
CA GLY A 90 -11.26 9.37 2.31
C GLY A 90 -12.69 9.77 1.92
N ARG A 91 -13.11 10.98 2.31
CA ARG A 91 -14.39 11.59 1.89
C ARG A 91 -14.22 12.63 0.76
N LYS A 92 -12.97 12.91 0.39
CA LYS A 92 -12.61 13.65 -0.82
C LYS A 92 -12.46 12.67 -1.96
#